data_AF-A0A2V7AAN7-F1
#
_entry.id   AF-A0A2V7AAN7-F1
#
_cell.length_a   1.000
_cell.length_b   1.000
_cell.length_c   1.000
_cell.angle_alpha   90.00
_cell.angle_beta   90.00
_cell.angle_gamma   90.00
#
_symmetry.space_group_name_H-M   'P 1'
#
loop_
_entity.id
_entity.type
_entity.pdbx_description
1 polymer ?
#
loop_
_entity_poly.entity_id
_entity_poly.type
_entity_poly.pdbx_seq_one_letter_code
_entity_poly.pdbx_strand_id
1 'polypeptide(L)'
;MSRSRLYESNRRIDTEVAQEKAAALGRAGERLEQALAAAAAVGRELEAATDDVERTRLLADYERARDRAGEARVALLIQREAVGLRHHRIVDQLFPEPPRRGAGRRPART
;
A
#
# COMPACT_ATOMS: atom_id res chain seq x y z
N MET A 1 -36.63 17.69 24.96
CA MET A 1 -35.94 16.45 24.54
C MET A 1 -35.17 15.87 25.73
N SER A 2 -35.37 14.59 26.08
CA SER A 2 -34.72 13.98 27.26
C SER A 2 -33.24 13.68 26.98
N ARG A 3 -32.36 13.97 27.95
CA ARG A 3 -30.91 13.69 27.89
C ARG A 3 -30.61 12.25 27.43
N SER A 4 -31.43 11.28 27.82
CA SER A 4 -31.27 9.86 27.45
C SER A 4 -31.31 9.61 25.94
N ARG A 5 -32.21 10.28 25.20
CA ARG A 5 -32.33 10.11 23.75
C ARG A 5 -31.13 10.69 22.99
N LEU A 6 -30.57 11.79 23.49
CA LEU A 6 -29.34 12.38 22.95
C LEU A 6 -28.12 11.46 23.17
N TYR A 7 -28.00 10.86 24.36
CA TYR A 7 -26.93 9.89 24.62
C TYR A 7 -27.03 8.64 23.75
N GLU A 8 -28.22 8.08 23.56
CA GLU A 8 -28.41 6.94 22.66
C GLU A 8 -28.08 7.29 21.20
N SER A 9 -28.50 8.46 20.73
CA SER A 9 -28.18 8.93 19.38
C SER A 9 -26.67 9.10 19.19
N ASN A 10 -25.98 9.71 20.15
CA ASN A 10 -24.53 9.87 20.09
C ASN A 10 -23.82 8.53 20.06
N ARG A 11 -24.23 7.56 20.89
CA ARG A 11 -23.63 6.22 20.90
C ARG A 11 -23.81 5.47 19.57
N ARG A 12 -24.96 5.65 18.90
CA ARG A 12 -25.18 5.08 17.56
C ARG A 12 -24.25 5.68 16.53
N ILE A 13 -24.16 7.02 16.50
CA ILE A 13 -23.25 7.74 15.60
C ILE A 13 -21.79 7.32 15.84
N ASP A 14 -21.35 7.23 17.09
CA ASP A 14 -19.99 6.78 17.42
C ASP A 14 -19.71 5.36 16.91
N THR A 15 -20.70 4.47 16.99
CA THR A 15 -20.59 3.09 16.50
C THR A 15 -20.48 3.05 14.98
N GLU A 16 -21.32 3.80 14.27
CA GLU A 16 -21.29 3.91 12.81
C GLU A 16 -19.95 4.49 12.33
N VAL A 17 -19.46 5.55 12.98
CA VAL A 17 -18.15 6.14 12.68
C VAL A 17 -17.03 5.14 12.91
N ALA A 18 -17.08 4.34 13.98
CA ALA A 18 -16.08 3.31 14.25
C ALA A 18 -16.10 2.21 13.18
N GLN A 19 -17.28 1.78 12.74
CA GLN A 19 -17.45 0.78 11.68
C GLN A 19 -16.89 1.28 10.34
N GLU A 20 -17.20 2.51 9.96
CA GLU A 20 -16.69 3.11 8.72
C GLU A 20 -15.17 3.26 8.74
N LYS A 21 -14.60 3.68 9.87
CA LYS A 21 -13.14 3.75 10.04
C LYS A 21 -12.49 2.38 9.93
N ALA A 22 -13.07 1.35 10.55
CA ALA A 22 -12.56 -0.01 10.44
C ALA A 22 -12.62 -0.54 9.00
N ALA A 23 -13.72 -0.30 8.29
CA ALA A 23 -13.88 -0.68 6.90
C ALA A 23 -12.90 0.07 5.97
N ALA A 24 -12.71 1.37 6.19
CA ALA A 24 -11.72 2.16 5.44
C ALA A 24 -10.29 1.67 5.66
N LEU A 25 -9.94 1.33 6.91
CA LEU A 25 -8.63 0.76 7.25
C LEU A 25 -8.42 -0.60 6.58
N GLY A 26 -9.43 -1.49 6.61
CA GLY A 26 -9.38 -2.79 5.94
C GLY A 26 -9.14 -2.66 4.43
N ARG A 27 -9.95 -1.83 3.75
CA ARG A 27 -9.79 -1.56 2.32
C ARG A 27 -8.43 -0.93 1.97
N ALA A 28 -7.85 -0.13 2.86
CA ALA A 28 -6.51 0.42 2.63
C ALA A 28 -5.42 -0.66 2.71
N GLY A 29 -5.55 -1.61 3.65
CA GLY A 29 -4.67 -2.77 3.76
C GLY A 29 -4.72 -3.66 2.51
N GLU A 30 -5.93 -4.04 2.09
CA GLU A 30 -6.14 -4.86 0.89
C GLU A 30 -5.53 -4.22 -0.37
N ARG A 31 -5.68 -2.91 -0.54
CA ARG A 31 -5.06 -2.18 -1.67
C ARG A 31 -3.53 -2.23 -1.62
N LEU A 32 -2.94 -2.10 -0.44
CA LEU A 32 -1.49 -2.21 -0.28
C LEU A 32 -1.00 -3.61 -0.65
N GLU A 33 -1.68 -4.65 -0.15
CA GLU A 33 -1.35 -6.05 -0.47
C GLU A 33 -1.43 -6.32 -1.98
N GLN A 34 -2.50 -5.85 -2.64
CA GLN A 34 -2.66 -5.98 -4.08
C GLN A 34 -1.55 -5.26 -4.86
N ALA A 35 -1.20 -4.03 -4.46
CA ALA A 35 -0.14 -3.26 -5.12
C ALA A 35 1.24 -3.91 -4.95
N LEU A 36 1.55 -4.44 -3.75
CA LEU A 36 2.78 -5.18 -3.49
C LEU A 36 2.85 -6.47 -4.30
N ALA A 37 1.74 -7.21 -4.37
CA ALA A 37 1.65 -8.43 -5.18
C ALA A 37 1.89 -8.14 -6.66
N ALA A 38 1.34 -7.04 -7.19
CA ALA A 38 1.56 -6.60 -8.56
C ALA A 38 3.03 -6.22 -8.81
N ALA A 39 3.65 -5.44 -7.93
CA ALA A 39 5.07 -5.11 -8.04
C ALA A 39 5.96 -6.37 -7.98
N ALA A 40 5.63 -7.32 -7.10
CA ALA A 40 6.36 -8.59 -7.01
C ALA A 40 6.19 -9.45 -8.28
N ALA A 41 5.01 -9.46 -8.89
CA ALA A 41 4.75 -10.18 -10.14
C ALA A 41 5.58 -9.62 -11.30
N VAL A 42 5.49 -8.30 -11.54
CA VAL A 42 6.28 -7.65 -12.59
C VAL A 42 7.78 -7.77 -12.30
N GLY A 43 8.18 -7.71 -11.03
CA GLY A 43 9.57 -7.92 -10.62
C GLY A 43 10.09 -9.30 -10.98
N ARG A 44 9.28 -10.36 -10.88
CA ARG A 44 9.67 -11.72 -11.32
C ARG A 44 9.76 -11.82 -12.83
N GLU A 45 8.83 -11.22 -13.56
CA GLU A 45 8.87 -11.16 -15.03
C GLU A 45 10.14 -10.43 -15.51
N LEU A 46 10.48 -9.31 -14.88
CA LEU A 46 11.68 -8.54 -15.20
C LEU A 46 12.99 -9.32 -14.96
N GLU A 47 13.06 -10.15 -13.92
CA GLU A 47 14.22 -11.03 -13.70
C GLU A 47 14.31 -12.13 -14.76
N ALA A 48 13.16 -12.65 -15.22
CA ALA A 48 13.12 -13.71 -16.23
C ALA A 48 13.36 -13.19 -17.66
N ALA A 49 13.11 -11.90 -17.92
CA ALA A 49 13.22 -11.31 -19.25
C ALA A 49 14.69 -11.26 -19.74
N THR A 50 14.90 -11.83 -20.93
CA THR A 50 16.22 -11.89 -21.60
C THR A 50 16.37 -10.84 -22.70
N ASP A 51 15.28 -10.33 -23.24
CA ASP A 51 15.27 -9.32 -24.30
C ASP A 51 15.33 -7.90 -23.72
N ASP A 52 16.16 -7.03 -24.31
CA ASP A 52 16.39 -5.68 -23.78
C ASP A 52 15.18 -4.75 -23.95
N VAL A 53 14.37 -4.94 -24.99
CA VAL A 53 13.13 -4.16 -25.20
C VAL A 53 12.08 -4.56 -24.17
N GLU A 54 11.89 -5.86 -23.98
CA GLU A 54 11.01 -6.41 -22.96
C GLU A 54 11.44 -5.99 -21.55
N ARG A 55 12.72 -6.08 -21.22
CA ARG A 55 13.29 -5.63 -19.94
C ARG A 55 13.02 -4.15 -19.70
N THR A 56 13.18 -3.31 -20.72
CA THR A 56 12.91 -1.87 -20.62
C THR A 56 11.44 -1.59 -20.32
N ARG A 57 10.53 -2.29 -21.02
CA ARG A 57 9.09 -2.20 -20.76
C ARG A 57 8.73 -2.66 -19.34
N LEU A 58 9.21 -3.82 -18.93
CA LEU A 58 8.95 -4.41 -17.61
C LEU A 58 9.55 -3.58 -16.48
N LEU A 59 10.69 -2.92 -16.70
CA LEU A 59 11.25 -1.98 -15.73
C LEU A 59 10.32 -0.79 -15.53
N ALA A 60 9.77 -0.21 -16.61
CA ALA A 60 8.80 0.87 -16.50
C ALA A 60 7.49 0.41 -15.84
N ASP A 61 7.02 -0.80 -16.14
CA ASP A 61 5.86 -1.41 -15.48
C ASP A 61 6.11 -1.64 -13.97
N TYR A 62 7.32 -2.09 -13.62
CA TYR A 62 7.73 -2.33 -12.24
C TYR A 62 7.77 -1.04 -11.43
N GLU A 63 8.40 0.02 -11.95
CA GLU A 63 8.46 1.31 -11.26
C GLU A 63 7.05 1.89 -11.05
N ARG A 64 6.15 1.78 -12.03
CA ARG A 64 4.74 2.16 -11.86
C ARG A 64 4.05 1.34 -10.76
N ALA A 65 4.29 0.03 -10.69
CA ALA A 65 3.71 -0.82 -9.65
C ALA A 65 4.28 -0.49 -8.26
N ARG A 66 5.58 -0.18 -8.18
CA ARG A 66 6.27 0.26 -6.97
C ARG A 66 5.70 1.58 -6.46
N ASP A 67 5.49 2.56 -7.32
CA ASP A 67 4.90 3.85 -6.95
C ASP A 67 3.49 3.68 -6.39
N ARG A 68 2.65 2.85 -7.04
CA ARG A 68 1.31 2.50 -6.52
C ARG A 68 1.36 1.84 -5.14
N ALA A 69 2.33 0.96 -4.90
CA ALA A 69 2.53 0.35 -3.58
C ALA A 69 2.92 1.41 -2.54
N GLY A 70 3.77 2.38 -2.90
CA GLY A 70 4.10 3.53 -2.06
C GLY A 70 2.89 4.39 -1.71
N GLU A 71 2.07 4.73 -2.70
CA GLU A 71 0.83 5.50 -2.50
C GLU A 71 -0.17 4.76 -1.60
N ALA A 72 -0.41 3.47 -1.85
CA ALA A 72 -1.29 2.65 -1.03
C ALA A 72 -0.79 2.54 0.42
N ARG A 73 0.53 2.49 0.60
CA ARG A 73 1.16 2.48 1.92
C ARG A 73 0.92 3.78 2.67
N VAL A 74 1.10 4.94 2.03
CA VAL A 74 0.79 6.25 2.63
C VAL A 74 -0.68 6.32 3.02
N ALA A 75 -1.59 5.86 2.14
CA ALA A 75 -3.02 5.81 2.44
C ALA A 75 -3.33 4.95 3.67
N LEU A 76 -2.69 3.78 3.82
CA LEU A 76 -2.84 2.93 5.01
C LEU A 76 -2.36 3.63 6.28
N LEU A 77 -1.23 4.34 6.24
CA LEU A 77 -0.72 5.08 7.39
C LEU A 77 -1.70 6.18 7.83
N ILE A 78 -2.27 6.92 6.89
CA ILE A 78 -3.30 7.94 7.18
C ILE A 78 -4.51 7.31 7.89
N GLN A 79 -5.02 6.17 7.39
CA GLN A 79 -6.15 5.49 8.04
C GLN A 79 -5.79 4.99 9.45
N ARG A 80 -4.56 4.50 9.65
CA ARG A 80 -4.06 4.09 10.96
C ARG A 80 -4.01 5.25 11.94
N GLU A 81 -3.51 6.40 11.53
CA GLU A 81 -3.48 7.59 12.38
C GLU A 81 -4.88 8.08 12.76
N ALA A 82 -5.85 7.99 11.85
CA ALA A 82 -7.25 8.36 12.07
C ALA A 82 -7.99 7.51 13.12
N VAL A 83 -7.44 6.31 13.43
CA VAL A 83 -7.91 5.41 14.51
C VAL A 83 -6.95 5.36 15.71
N GLY A 84 -5.91 6.21 15.74
CA GLY A 84 -4.98 6.33 16.86
C GLY A 84 -3.73 5.44 16.80
N LEU A 85 -3.50 4.69 15.71
CA LEU A 85 -2.38 3.76 15.54
C LEU A 85 -1.15 4.46 14.94
N ARG A 86 -0.49 5.34 15.71
CA ARG A 86 0.58 6.24 15.22
C ARG A 86 1.99 5.61 15.13
N HIS A 87 2.16 4.36 15.57
CA HIS A 87 3.45 3.67 15.50
C HIS A 87 3.53 2.80 14.24
N HIS A 88 4.35 3.22 13.28
CA HIS A 88 4.37 2.64 11.93
C HIS A 88 5.35 1.49 11.74
N ARG A 89 6.19 1.18 12.74
CA ARG A 89 7.22 0.13 12.67
C ARG A 89 6.65 -1.22 12.21
N ILE A 90 5.45 -1.58 12.69
CA ILE A 90 4.79 -2.83 12.30
C ILE A 90 4.41 -2.85 10.80
N VAL A 91 4.07 -1.70 10.23
CA VAL A 91 3.75 -1.57 8.80
C VAL A 91 5.03 -1.70 7.97
N ASP A 92 6.14 -1.09 8.40
CA ASP A 92 7.44 -1.28 7.75
C ASP A 92 7.87 -2.76 7.71
N GLN A 93 7.62 -3.49 8.81
CA GLN A 93 8.00 -4.90 8.95
C GLN A 93 7.13 -5.84 8.11
N LEU A 94 5.80 -5.63 8.12
CA LEU A 94 4.86 -6.49 7.41
C LEU A 94 4.74 -6.16 5.92
N PHE A 95 4.96 -4.90 5.55
CA PHE A 95 4.79 -4.38 4.19
C PHE A 95 6.02 -3.58 3.76
N PRO A 96 7.17 -4.26 3.55
CA PRO A 96 8.39 -3.61 3.11
C PRO A 96 8.21 -3.00 1.71
N GLU A 97 8.82 -1.84 1.49
CA GLU A 97 8.81 -1.19 0.18
C GLU A 97 9.52 -2.06 -0.86
N PRO A 98 8.97 -2.22 -2.08
CA PRO A 98 9.66 -2.96 -3.14
C PRO A 98 11.04 -2.33 -3.44
N PRO A 99 12.09 -3.15 -3.64
CA PRO A 99 13.43 -2.64 -3.89
C PRO A 99 13.47 -1.82 -5.19
N ARG A 100 14.25 -0.74 -5.23
CA ARG A 100 14.49 -0.03 -6.50
C ARG A 100 15.31 -0.91 -7.42
N ARG A 101 14.95 -0.92 -8.70
CA ARG A 101 15.70 -1.65 -9.72
C ARG A 101 16.39 -0.62 -10.61
N GLY A 102 17.67 -0.37 -10.35
CA GLY A 102 18.46 0.54 -11.17
C GLY A 102 18.68 -0.03 -12.57
N ALA A 103 18.81 0.84 -13.57
CA ALA A 103 19.30 0.52 -14.91
C ALA A 103 20.74 -0.04 -14.82
N GLY A 104 20.84 -1.32 -14.51
CA GLY A 104 22.07 -2.00 -14.12
C GLY A 104 22.46 -3.10 -15.10
N ARG A 105 22.81 -2.72 -16.32
CA ARG A 105 23.86 -3.43 -17.07
C ARG A 105 24.80 -2.40 -17.66
N ARG A 106 25.82 -2.03 -16.89
CA ARG A 106 27.03 -1.42 -17.47
C ARG A 106 27.63 -2.48 -18.39
N PRO A 107 27.82 -2.24 -19.70
CA PRO A 107 28.52 -3.19 -20.54
C PRO A 107 29.94 -3.38 -19.99
N ALA A 108 30.41 -4.63 -19.93
CA ALA A 108 31.79 -4.93 -19.63
C ALA A 108 32.66 -4.13 -20.61
N ARG A 109 33.53 -3.26 -20.08
CA ARG A 109 34.56 -2.61 -20.89
C ARG A 109 35.57 -3.71 -21.26
N THR A 110 35.52 -4.14 -22.51
CA THR A 110 36.58 -4.92 -23.16
C THR A 110 37.79 -4.03 -23.42
#